data_AF-A0A2P1QP33-F1
#
_entry.id   AF-A0A2P1QP33-F1
#
_cell.length_a   1.000
_cell.length_b   1.000
_cell.length_c   1.000
_cell.angle_alpha   90.00
_cell.angle_beta   90.00
_cell.angle_gamma   90.00
#
_symmetry.space_group_name_H-M   'P 1'
#
loop_
_entity.id
_entity.type
_entity.pdbx_description
1 polymer ?
#
loop_
_entity_poly.entity_id
_entity_poly.type
_entity_poly.pdbx_seq_one_letter_code
_entity_poly.pdbx_strand_id
1 'polypeptide(L)'
;MQSLKIESEIISHGLYEPHFDFDTSEQYKDALSTIRKSCKEMIQSEEAAASSTSWTVNGSLAEGKKQTKHYIKLMLRAFNGECEAMVSDVRWNNILKMEERLLKVHDAINKLGETHSIKITNGYYRLKLDELRLTHEYRDKIHQEKQEQKRIQEQIREEEKVQREIEKALKESEDEEYRYTKALEQAKKELEKAQGEQLLLVQTKMAELQKELENAQGARERAMSMVSPPNTERRDTQESLNRNVGKSRENRVFEGVLEGF
;
A
#
# COMPACT_ATOMS: atom_id res chain seq x y z
N MET A 1 -24.98 -3.98 23.94
CA MET A 1 -25.58 -5.07 23.13
C MET A 1 -25.63 -4.76 21.64
N GLN A 2 -25.80 -3.50 21.22
CA GLN A 2 -25.85 -3.13 19.80
C GLN A 2 -24.47 -3.20 19.11
N SER A 3 -23.39 -2.81 19.80
CA SER A 3 -22.01 -2.88 19.27
C SER A 3 -21.53 -4.31 19.00
N LEU A 4 -21.76 -5.24 19.94
CA LEU A 4 -21.44 -6.68 19.75
C LEU A 4 -22.20 -7.33 18.59
N LYS A 5 -23.40 -6.82 18.26
CA LYS A 5 -24.19 -7.30 17.11
C LYS A 5 -23.60 -6.81 15.79
N ILE A 6 -23.10 -5.58 15.76
CA ILE A 6 -22.44 -4.98 14.58
C ILE A 6 -21.09 -5.68 14.33
N GLU A 7 -20.28 -5.91 15.36
CA GLU A 7 -19.02 -6.69 15.26
C GLU A 7 -19.28 -8.10 14.71
N SER A 8 -20.30 -8.79 15.24
CA SER A 8 -20.74 -10.10 14.77
C SER A 8 -21.22 -10.09 13.30
N GLU A 9 -21.91 -9.05 12.86
CA GLU A 9 -22.37 -8.91 11.47
C GLU A 9 -21.21 -8.65 10.52
N ILE A 10 -20.25 -7.78 10.89
CA ILE A 10 -19.06 -7.46 10.09
C ILE A 10 -18.19 -8.72 9.88
N ILE A 11 -17.97 -9.50 10.94
CA ILE A 11 -17.28 -10.79 10.88
C ILE A 11 -18.06 -11.79 9.99
N SER A 12 -19.40 -11.80 10.06
CA SER A 12 -20.23 -12.69 9.23
C SER A 12 -20.23 -12.34 7.73
N HIS A 13 -19.94 -11.09 7.37
CA HIS A 13 -19.75 -10.65 5.99
C HIS A 13 -18.29 -10.78 5.51
N GLY A 14 -17.40 -11.34 6.34
CA GLY A 14 -16.00 -11.60 6.01
C GLY A 14 -15.10 -10.36 6.09
N LEU A 15 -15.55 -9.29 6.74
CA LEU A 15 -14.75 -8.09 6.96
C LEU A 15 -13.97 -8.22 8.26
N TYR A 16 -12.64 -8.09 8.17
CA TYR A 16 -11.74 -8.10 9.33
C TYR A 16 -11.75 -6.74 10.02
N GLU A 17 -11.89 -6.75 11.34
CA GLU A 17 -11.79 -5.54 12.17
C GLU A 17 -10.34 -5.35 12.63
N PRO A 18 -9.70 -4.20 12.33
CA PRO A 18 -8.37 -3.89 12.81
C PRO A 18 -8.31 -3.88 14.34
N HIS A 19 -7.30 -4.55 14.90
CA HIS A 19 -7.05 -4.61 16.33
C HIS A 19 -6.06 -3.54 16.78
N PHE A 20 -5.26 -3.00 15.85
CA PHE A 20 -4.28 -1.96 16.11
C PHE A 20 -4.49 -0.79 15.14
N ASP A 21 -4.52 0.42 15.70
CA ASP A 21 -4.63 1.67 14.95
C ASP A 21 -3.33 2.44 15.09
N PHE A 22 -2.40 2.25 14.15
CA PHE A 22 -1.14 2.99 14.11
C PHE A 22 -1.04 3.81 12.81
N ASP A 23 -0.54 5.03 12.95
CA ASP A 23 -0.40 5.96 11.83
C ASP A 23 0.67 5.51 10.84
N THR A 24 1.75 4.90 11.35
CA THR A 24 2.97 4.61 10.59
C THR A 24 3.35 3.13 10.64
N SER A 25 3.93 2.63 9.54
CA SER A 25 4.46 1.27 9.46
C SER A 25 5.55 0.97 10.51
N GLU A 26 6.23 1.98 11.04
CA GLU A 26 7.27 1.83 12.06
C GLU A 26 6.69 1.47 13.43
N GLN A 27 5.57 2.07 13.83
CA GLN A 27 4.87 1.74 15.07
C GLN A 27 4.41 0.27 15.11
N TYR A 28 3.99 -0.28 13.96
CA TYR A 28 3.69 -1.71 13.85
C TYR A 28 4.93 -2.59 14.12
N LYS A 29 6.13 -2.19 13.68
CA LYS A 29 7.38 -2.94 13.95
C LYS A 29 7.74 -2.91 15.43
N ASP A 30 7.59 -1.75 16.07
CA ASP A 30 7.85 -1.60 17.51
C ASP A 30 6.88 -2.42 18.35
N ALA A 31 5.60 -2.43 17.98
CA ALA A 31 4.60 -3.27 18.62
C ALA A 31 4.90 -4.77 18.42
N LEU A 32 5.34 -5.20 17.22
CA LEU A 32 5.77 -6.59 16.96
C LEU A 32 6.98 -6.97 17.84
N SER A 33 7.95 -6.07 17.95
CA SER A 33 9.12 -6.26 18.81
C SER A 33 8.72 -6.44 20.28
N THR A 34 7.75 -5.63 20.74
CA THR A 34 7.21 -5.70 22.10
C THR A 34 6.52 -7.05 22.35
N ILE A 35 5.64 -7.50 21.45
CA ILE A 35 4.97 -8.80 21.57
C ILE A 35 6.00 -9.95 21.60
N ARG A 36 7.00 -9.91 20.71
CA ARG A 36 8.07 -10.92 20.69
C ARG A 36 8.89 -10.94 21.98
N LYS A 37 9.12 -9.78 22.59
CA LYS A 37 9.76 -9.68 23.90
C LYS A 37 8.90 -10.32 24.98
N SER A 38 7.60 -10.02 25.04
CA SER A 38 6.68 -10.65 26.00
C SER A 38 6.58 -12.17 25.81
N CYS A 39 6.58 -12.67 24.58
CA CYS A 39 6.66 -14.10 24.29
C CYS A 39 7.93 -14.73 24.88
N LYS A 40 9.10 -14.09 24.71
CA LYS A 40 10.37 -14.56 25.29
C LYS A 40 10.33 -14.57 26.81
N GLU A 41 9.76 -13.54 27.42
CA GLU A 41 9.60 -13.43 28.87
C GLU A 41 8.73 -14.57 29.41
N MET A 42 7.57 -14.87 28.80
CA MET A 42 6.70 -15.98 29.20
C MET A 42 7.37 -17.36 29.08
N ILE A 43 8.27 -17.55 28.10
CA ILE A 43 9.05 -18.79 27.99
C ILE A 43 10.09 -18.87 29.10
N GLN A 44 10.77 -17.76 29.39
CA GLN A 44 11.80 -17.68 30.45
C GLN A 44 11.21 -17.84 31.85
N SER A 45 10.01 -17.32 32.10
CA SER A 45 9.28 -17.47 33.36
C SER A 45 8.59 -18.83 33.52
N GLU A 46 8.68 -19.72 32.51
CA GLU A 46 7.97 -21.01 32.46
C GLU A 46 6.43 -20.88 32.51
N GLU A 47 5.87 -19.75 32.07
CA GLU A 47 4.43 -19.45 32.06
C GLU A 47 3.76 -19.66 30.69
N ALA A 48 4.55 -19.90 29.63
CA ALA A 48 4.03 -20.11 28.27
C ALA A 48 3.21 -21.42 28.13
N ALA A 49 3.55 -22.44 28.91
CA ALA A 49 2.78 -23.68 29.03
C ALA A 49 2.93 -24.23 30.45
N ALA A 50 1.85 -24.80 30.98
CA ALA A 50 1.80 -25.28 32.36
C ALA A 50 1.23 -26.70 32.44
N SER A 51 1.74 -27.48 33.39
CA SER A 51 1.09 -28.72 33.82
C SER A 51 0.15 -28.43 34.98
N SER A 52 -1.07 -28.96 34.92
CA SER A 52 -2.03 -28.89 36.04
C SER A 52 -1.78 -29.94 37.13
N THR A 53 -0.92 -30.93 36.85
CA THR A 53 -0.69 -32.07 37.74
C THR A 53 0.80 -32.28 37.99
N SER A 54 1.16 -32.58 39.24
CA SER A 54 2.47 -33.13 39.59
C SER A 54 2.38 -34.64 39.74
N TRP A 55 3.33 -35.36 39.16
CA TRP A 55 3.34 -36.83 39.14
C TRP A 55 4.76 -37.36 39.31
N THR A 56 4.89 -38.66 39.60
CA THR A 56 6.17 -39.32 39.81
C THR A 56 6.53 -40.19 38.61
N VAL A 57 7.82 -40.25 38.29
CA VAL A 57 8.39 -41.17 37.30
C VAL A 57 9.32 -42.09 38.05
N ASN A 58 9.14 -43.41 37.90
CA ASN A 58 9.88 -44.41 38.67
C ASN A 58 9.85 -44.18 40.20
N GLY A 59 8.74 -43.63 40.72
CA GLY A 59 8.60 -43.26 42.14
C GLY A 59 9.26 -41.94 42.54
N SER A 60 9.94 -41.24 41.62
CA SER A 60 10.61 -39.96 41.88
C SER A 60 9.79 -38.77 41.37
N LEU A 61 9.47 -37.85 42.28
CA LEU A 61 8.83 -36.57 41.93
C LEU A 61 9.78 -35.66 41.14
N ALA A 62 11.09 -35.74 41.42
CA ALA A 62 12.10 -34.97 40.70
C ALA A 62 12.19 -35.41 39.23
N GLU A 63 12.11 -36.72 38.98
CA GLU A 63 12.06 -37.26 37.62
C GLU A 63 10.77 -36.86 36.89
N GLY A 64 9.62 -36.87 37.56
CA GLY A 64 8.36 -36.39 36.99
C GLY A 64 8.39 -34.90 36.63
N LYS A 65 8.97 -34.04 37.47
CA LYS A 65 9.21 -32.63 37.14
C LYS A 65 10.12 -32.48 35.92
N LYS A 66 11.21 -33.25 35.86
CA LYS A 66 12.15 -33.23 34.73
C LYS A 66 11.47 -33.65 33.43
N GLN A 67 10.67 -34.73 33.45
CA GLN A 67 9.92 -35.20 32.29
C GLN A 67 8.88 -34.16 31.85
N THR A 68 8.14 -33.57 32.78
CA THR A 68 7.17 -32.51 32.48
C THR A 68 7.83 -31.32 31.79
N LYS A 69 8.96 -30.83 32.30
CA LYS A 69 9.74 -29.74 31.66
C LYS A 69 10.21 -30.11 30.25
N HIS A 70 10.61 -31.36 30.04
CA HIS A 70 11.02 -31.83 28.72
C HIS A 70 9.85 -31.80 27.72
N TYR A 71 8.66 -32.29 28.11
CA TYR A 71 7.47 -32.24 27.25
C TYR A 71 6.99 -30.81 26.99
N ILE A 72 7.00 -29.94 28.00
CA ILE A 72 6.71 -28.50 27.81
C ILE A 72 7.62 -27.91 26.73
N LYS A 73 8.94 -28.17 26.81
CA LYS A 73 9.91 -27.67 25.83
C LYS A 73 9.62 -28.18 24.41
N LEU A 74 9.24 -29.45 24.25
CA LEU A 74 8.87 -30.03 22.95
C LEU A 74 7.59 -29.40 22.39
N MET A 75 6.56 -29.26 23.22
CA MET A 75 5.29 -28.64 22.83
C MET A 75 5.49 -27.19 22.40
N LEU A 76 6.22 -26.39 23.20
CA LEU A 76 6.52 -25.00 22.84
C LEU A 76 7.35 -24.90 21.56
N ARG A 77 8.31 -25.82 21.34
CA ARG A 77 9.09 -25.84 20.09
C ARG A 77 8.20 -26.11 18.88
N ALA A 78 7.30 -27.09 18.97
CA ALA A 78 6.38 -27.42 17.89
C ALA A 78 5.40 -26.27 17.61
N PHE A 79 4.79 -25.73 18.66
CA PHE A 79 3.83 -24.62 18.54
C PHE A 79 4.48 -23.36 17.97
N ASN A 80 5.67 -22.98 18.45
CA ASN A 80 6.37 -21.80 17.97
C ASN A 80 6.79 -21.95 16.50
N GLY A 81 7.28 -23.13 16.08
CA GLY A 81 7.64 -23.37 14.69
C GLY A 81 6.45 -23.24 13.73
N GLU A 82 5.28 -23.76 14.11
CA GLU A 82 4.05 -23.55 13.33
C GLU A 82 3.64 -22.07 13.30
N CYS A 83 3.72 -21.36 14.43
CA CYS A 83 3.41 -19.93 14.48
C CYS A 83 4.35 -19.11 13.59
N GLU A 84 5.66 -19.40 13.59
CA GLU A 84 6.66 -18.72 12.75
C GLU A 84 6.37 -18.93 11.25
N ALA A 85 6.09 -20.18 10.86
CA ALA A 85 5.69 -20.49 9.49
C ALA A 85 4.41 -19.73 9.09
N MET A 86 3.43 -19.67 9.98
CA MET A 86 2.20 -18.92 9.74
C MET A 86 2.42 -17.43 9.59
N VAL A 87 3.24 -16.82 10.45
CA VAL A 87 3.61 -15.40 10.37
C VAL A 87 4.26 -15.06 9.02
N SER A 88 5.10 -15.95 8.49
CA SER A 88 5.70 -15.80 7.16
C SER A 88 4.65 -15.86 6.03
N ASP A 89 3.65 -16.75 6.17
CA ASP A 89 2.55 -16.97 5.24
C ASP A 89 1.46 -15.87 5.26
N VAL A 90 1.44 -14.99 6.26
CA VAL A 90 0.44 -13.91 6.36
C VAL A 90 0.44 -13.03 5.10
N ARG A 91 -0.72 -12.63 4.60
CA ARG A 91 -0.87 -11.68 3.49
C ARG A 91 -1.98 -10.71 3.87
N TRP A 92 -2.02 -9.53 3.24
CA TRP A 92 -3.02 -8.46 3.48
C TRP A 92 -4.49 -8.90 3.36
N ASN A 93 -4.78 -10.11 2.84
CA ASN A 93 -6.13 -10.59 2.57
C ASN A 93 -6.47 -11.95 3.21
N ASN A 94 -5.63 -12.50 4.09
CA ASN A 94 -5.79 -13.88 4.55
C ASN A 94 -5.90 -14.08 6.07
N ILE A 95 -6.07 -13.01 6.85
CA ILE A 95 -6.02 -13.08 8.32
C ILE A 95 -7.02 -14.05 8.93
N LEU A 96 -8.29 -14.04 8.51
CA LEU A 96 -9.31 -14.95 9.07
C LEU A 96 -8.92 -16.42 8.94
N LYS A 97 -8.33 -16.80 7.79
CA LYS A 97 -7.81 -18.15 7.55
C LYS A 97 -6.60 -18.45 8.43
N MET A 98 -5.74 -17.46 8.66
CA MET A 98 -4.58 -17.61 9.53
C MET A 98 -4.99 -17.75 11.00
N GLU A 99 -5.99 -17.00 11.47
CA GLU A 99 -6.53 -17.15 12.83
C GLU A 99 -7.14 -18.54 13.05
N GLU A 100 -7.92 -19.02 12.09
CA GLU A 100 -8.49 -20.38 12.15
C GLU A 100 -7.40 -21.45 12.16
N ARG A 101 -6.34 -21.28 11.34
CA ARG A 101 -5.19 -22.18 11.35
C ARG A 101 -4.49 -22.16 12.71
N LEU A 102 -4.36 -21.00 13.36
CA LEU A 102 -3.64 -20.86 14.63
C LEU A 102 -4.41 -21.56 15.74
N LEU A 103 -5.74 -21.40 15.75
CA LEU A 103 -6.61 -22.12 16.67
C LEU A 103 -6.48 -23.64 16.50
N LYS A 104 -6.51 -24.15 15.26
CA LYS A 104 -6.33 -25.59 14.99
C LYS A 104 -4.98 -26.12 15.45
N VAL A 105 -3.90 -25.37 15.22
CA VAL A 105 -2.55 -25.72 15.69
C VAL A 105 -2.51 -25.73 17.22
N HIS A 106 -3.06 -24.71 17.88
CA HIS A 106 -3.14 -24.65 19.34
C HIS A 106 -3.88 -25.86 19.93
N ASP A 107 -5.04 -26.21 19.38
CA ASP A 107 -5.83 -27.35 19.83
C ASP A 107 -5.10 -28.68 19.60
N ALA A 108 -4.47 -28.84 18.43
CA ALA A 108 -3.70 -30.04 18.10
C ALA A 108 -2.50 -30.23 19.05
N ILE A 109 -1.75 -29.16 19.34
CA ILE A 109 -0.62 -29.24 20.28
C ILE A 109 -1.11 -29.53 21.71
N ASN A 110 -2.17 -28.88 22.17
CA ASN A 110 -2.72 -29.15 23.50
C ASN A 110 -3.21 -30.59 23.64
N LYS A 111 -3.78 -31.18 22.58
CA LYS A 111 -4.18 -32.59 22.55
C LYS A 111 -2.99 -33.54 22.76
N LEU A 112 -1.80 -33.21 22.25
CA LEU A 112 -0.58 -33.99 22.51
C LEU A 112 -0.12 -33.89 23.99
N GLY A 113 -0.45 -32.79 24.66
CA GLY A 113 -0.12 -32.54 26.06
C GLY A 113 -1.08 -33.16 27.09
N GLU A 114 -2.27 -33.61 26.66
CA GLU A 114 -3.33 -34.11 27.56
C GLU A 114 -2.86 -35.23 28.49
N THR A 115 -2.15 -36.23 27.95
CA THR A 115 -1.63 -37.37 28.74
C THR A 115 -0.71 -36.91 29.88
N HIS A 116 0.00 -35.80 29.69
CA HIS A 116 0.91 -35.23 30.67
C HIS A 116 0.28 -34.08 31.46
N SER A 117 -1.02 -33.80 31.26
CA SER A 117 -1.74 -32.67 31.85
C SER A 117 -1.11 -31.29 31.53
N ILE A 118 -0.37 -31.19 30.42
CA ILE A 118 0.31 -29.96 29.97
C ILE A 118 -0.56 -29.25 28.93
N LYS A 119 -0.70 -27.93 29.07
CA LYS A 119 -1.36 -27.08 28.08
C LYS A 119 -0.60 -25.78 27.86
N ILE A 120 -0.64 -25.27 26.63
CA ILE A 120 -0.25 -23.90 26.32
C ILE A 120 -1.20 -22.96 27.07
N THR A 121 -0.65 -21.94 27.73
CA THR A 121 -1.49 -21.01 28.48
C THR A 121 -2.23 -20.08 27.53
N ASN A 122 -3.45 -19.69 27.90
CA ASN A 122 -4.25 -18.78 27.09
C ASN A 122 -3.54 -17.42 26.89
N GLY A 123 -2.77 -16.95 27.89
CA GLY A 123 -1.96 -15.74 27.76
C GLY A 123 -0.94 -15.85 26.62
N TYR A 124 -0.25 -16.98 26.51
CA TYR A 124 0.74 -17.19 25.45
C TYR A 124 0.09 -17.36 24.07
N TYR A 125 -1.03 -18.08 24.00
CA TYR A 125 -1.82 -18.18 22.78
C TYR A 125 -2.27 -16.80 22.27
N ARG A 126 -2.78 -15.94 23.17
CA ARG A 126 -3.22 -14.58 22.81
C ARG A 126 -2.07 -13.73 22.29
N LEU A 127 -0.88 -13.78 22.91
CA LEU A 127 0.29 -13.08 22.37
C LEU A 127 0.65 -13.54 20.96
N LYS A 128 0.53 -14.84 20.66
CA LYS A 128 0.76 -15.37 19.31
C LYS A 128 -0.33 -14.97 18.31
N LEU A 129 -1.57 -14.88 18.74
CA LEU A 129 -2.67 -14.35 17.94
C LEU A 129 -2.45 -12.86 17.63
N ASP A 130 -2.03 -12.07 18.62
CA ASP A 130 -1.73 -10.65 18.45
C ASP A 130 -0.51 -10.46 17.52
N GLU A 131 0.54 -11.27 17.63
CA GLU A 131 1.67 -11.28 16.70
C GLU A 131 1.20 -11.50 15.24
N LEU A 132 0.29 -12.45 15.04
CA LEU A 132 -0.26 -12.80 13.73
C LEU A 132 -1.11 -11.67 13.13
N ARG A 133 -2.03 -11.09 13.93
CA ARG A 133 -2.89 -9.97 13.55
C ARG A 133 -2.09 -8.71 13.24
N LEU A 134 -1.12 -8.39 14.10
CA LEU A 134 -0.27 -7.23 13.91
C LEU A 134 0.61 -7.36 12.65
N THR A 135 1.10 -8.58 12.36
CA THR A 135 1.80 -8.86 11.10
C THR A 135 0.89 -8.63 9.89
N HIS A 136 -0.38 -9.03 9.97
CA HIS A 136 -1.35 -8.80 8.91
C HIS A 136 -1.58 -7.31 8.68
N GLU A 137 -1.88 -6.57 9.74
CA GLU A 137 -2.19 -5.14 9.65
C GLU A 137 -0.99 -4.32 9.16
N TYR A 138 0.23 -4.69 9.56
CA TYR A 138 1.45 -4.13 8.98
C TYR A 138 1.55 -4.36 7.46
N ARG A 139 1.29 -5.59 7.00
CA ARG A 139 1.32 -5.93 5.56
C ARG A 139 0.21 -5.23 4.79
N ASP A 140 -0.97 -5.08 5.38
CA ASP A 140 -2.07 -4.33 4.79
C ASP A 140 -1.75 -2.83 4.68
N LYS A 141 -1.19 -2.22 5.73
CA LYS A 141 -0.74 -0.82 5.69
C LYS A 141 0.27 -0.57 4.57
N ILE A 142 1.28 -1.44 4.42
CA ILE A 142 2.25 -1.35 3.31
C ILE A 142 1.55 -1.50 1.95
N HIS A 143 0.56 -2.40 1.87
CA HIS A 143 -0.20 -2.59 0.64
C HIS A 143 -0.97 -1.32 0.25
N GLN A 144 -1.66 -0.71 1.20
CA GLN A 144 -2.40 0.55 1.01
C GLN A 144 -1.47 1.69 0.58
N GLU A 145 -0.33 1.88 1.27
CA GLU A 145 0.67 2.89 0.92
C GLU A 145 1.19 2.71 -0.52
N LYS A 146 1.42 1.47 -0.94
CA LYS A 146 1.88 1.14 -2.30
C LYS A 146 0.79 1.38 -3.36
N GLN A 147 -0.48 1.11 -3.04
CA GLN A 147 -1.58 1.40 -3.95
C GLN A 147 -1.75 2.91 -4.15
N GLU A 148 -1.70 3.68 -3.07
CA GLU A 148 -1.80 5.13 -3.12
C GLU A 148 -0.66 5.75 -3.92
N GLN A 149 0.56 5.27 -3.70
CA GLN A 149 1.73 5.67 -4.48
C GLN A 149 1.56 5.43 -6.00
N LYS A 150 0.95 4.31 -6.39
CA LYS A 150 0.66 4.02 -7.80
C LYS A 150 -0.40 4.95 -8.36
N ARG A 151 -1.48 5.20 -7.61
CA ARG A 151 -2.56 6.10 -8.00
C ARG A 151 -2.04 7.51 -8.27
N ILE A 152 -1.20 8.05 -7.38
CA ILE A 152 -0.59 9.36 -7.57
C ILE A 152 0.33 9.38 -8.80
N GLN A 153 1.13 8.33 -9.01
CA GLN A 153 1.99 8.25 -10.20
C GLN A 153 1.20 8.18 -11.52
N GLU A 154 0.06 7.52 -11.52
CA GLU A 154 -0.83 7.47 -12.69
C GLU A 154 -1.45 8.84 -12.96
N GLN A 155 -1.91 9.54 -11.92
CA GLN A 155 -2.40 10.92 -12.02
C GLN A 155 -1.34 11.86 -12.61
N ILE A 156 -0.10 11.81 -12.11
CA ILE A 156 1.00 12.64 -12.64
C ILE A 156 1.25 12.34 -14.12
N ARG A 157 1.24 11.06 -14.54
CA ARG A 157 1.44 10.72 -15.96
C ARG A 157 0.31 11.19 -16.85
N GLU A 158 -0.93 11.15 -16.36
CA GLU A 158 -2.08 11.65 -17.10
C GLU A 158 -2.03 13.17 -17.25
N GLU A 159 -1.73 13.88 -16.15
CA GLU A 159 -1.50 15.32 -16.16
C GLU A 159 -0.35 15.73 -17.08
N GLU A 160 0.78 15.01 -17.08
CA GLU A 160 1.90 15.27 -17.98
C GLU A 160 1.52 15.06 -19.46
N LYS A 161 0.70 14.05 -19.77
CA LYS A 161 0.21 13.83 -21.15
C LYS A 161 -0.67 14.98 -21.60
N VAL A 162 -1.63 15.38 -20.77
CA VAL A 162 -2.51 16.53 -21.05
C VAL A 162 -1.67 17.80 -21.25
N GLN A 163 -0.67 18.04 -20.39
CA GLN A 163 0.21 19.19 -20.53
C GLN A 163 0.99 19.18 -21.85
N ARG A 164 1.51 18.01 -22.28
CA ARG A 164 2.21 17.87 -23.56
C ARG A 164 1.28 18.06 -24.76
N GLU A 165 0.05 17.59 -24.68
CA GLU A 165 -0.94 17.81 -25.74
C GLU A 165 -1.30 19.29 -25.86
N ILE A 166 -1.45 20.00 -24.73
CA ILE A 166 -1.68 21.45 -24.72
C ILE A 166 -0.46 22.20 -25.28
N GLU A 167 0.76 21.86 -24.87
CA GLU A 167 1.99 22.48 -25.38
C GLU A 167 2.15 22.25 -26.89
N LYS A 168 1.84 21.04 -27.36
CA LYS A 168 1.87 20.71 -28.79
C LYS A 168 0.83 21.52 -29.56
N ALA A 169 -0.40 21.61 -29.06
CA ALA A 169 -1.47 22.39 -29.69
C ALA A 169 -1.13 23.88 -29.73
N LEU A 170 -0.53 24.42 -28.66
CA LEU A 170 -0.08 25.81 -28.61
C LEU A 170 0.99 26.08 -29.68
N LYS A 171 1.98 25.19 -29.78
CA LYS A 171 3.07 25.31 -30.77
C LYS A 171 2.57 25.19 -32.21
N GLU A 172 1.69 24.22 -32.49
CA GLU A 172 1.07 24.07 -33.82
C GLU A 172 0.29 25.33 -34.20
N SER A 173 -0.48 25.89 -33.25
CA SER A 173 -1.22 27.14 -33.46
C SER A 173 -0.31 28.34 -33.69
N GLU A 174 0.82 28.45 -32.99
CA GLU A 174 1.81 29.51 -33.19
C GLU A 174 2.49 29.41 -34.57
N ASP A 175 2.85 28.19 -35.00
CA ASP A 175 3.43 27.95 -36.32
C ASP A 175 2.44 28.29 -37.45
N GLU A 176 1.15 27.98 -37.27
CA GLU A 176 0.07 28.34 -38.19
C GLU A 176 -0.15 29.85 -38.27
N GLU A 177 -0.28 30.55 -37.12
CA GLU A 177 -0.37 32.01 -37.06
C GLU A 177 0.80 32.67 -37.81
N TYR A 178 2.03 32.18 -37.61
CA TYR A 178 3.20 32.69 -38.30
C TYR A 178 3.15 32.47 -39.82
N ARG A 179 2.64 31.32 -40.29
CA ARG A 179 2.48 31.04 -41.73
C ARG A 179 1.43 31.94 -42.37
N TYR A 180 0.26 32.09 -41.74
CA TYR A 180 -0.82 32.91 -42.27
C TYR A 180 -0.47 34.40 -42.28
N THR A 181 0.18 34.91 -41.23
CA THR A 181 0.66 36.31 -41.19
C THR A 181 1.64 36.60 -42.31
N LYS A 182 2.62 35.72 -42.56
CA LYS A 182 3.59 35.86 -43.66
C LYS A 182 2.91 35.79 -45.04
N ALA A 183 1.94 34.88 -45.22
CA ALA A 183 1.18 34.78 -46.47
C ALA A 183 0.32 36.03 -46.72
N LEU A 184 -0.31 36.59 -45.68
CA LEU A 184 -1.04 37.86 -45.76
C LEU A 184 -0.13 39.03 -46.13
N GLU A 185 1.08 39.11 -45.59
CA GLU A 185 2.06 40.14 -45.98
C GLU A 185 2.45 40.02 -47.46
N GLN A 186 2.62 38.80 -47.97
CA GLN A 186 2.92 38.57 -49.39
C GLN A 186 1.73 38.94 -50.28
N ALA A 187 0.52 38.50 -49.93
CA ALA A 187 -0.69 38.82 -50.66
C ALA A 187 -0.97 40.33 -50.69
N LYS A 188 -0.68 41.06 -49.59
CA LYS A 188 -0.74 42.54 -49.57
C LYS A 188 0.21 43.18 -50.57
N LYS A 189 1.45 42.68 -50.67
CA LYS A 189 2.44 43.17 -51.65
C LYS A 189 2.05 42.85 -53.10
N GLU A 190 1.37 41.74 -53.33
CA GLU A 190 0.84 41.36 -54.64
C GLU A 190 -0.39 42.21 -55.02
N LEU A 191 -1.23 42.56 -54.05
CA LEU A 191 -2.39 43.44 -54.23
C LEU A 191 -1.98 44.83 -54.75
N GLU A 192 -0.87 45.38 -54.24
CA GLU A 192 -0.30 46.67 -54.69
C GLU A 192 0.08 46.69 -56.19
N LYS A 193 0.27 45.51 -56.81
CA LYS A 193 0.70 45.35 -58.20
C LYS A 193 -0.39 44.80 -59.13
N ALA A 194 -1.52 44.34 -58.58
CA ALA A 194 -2.59 43.68 -59.32
C ALA A 194 -3.57 44.69 -59.95
N GLN A 195 -4.13 44.36 -61.12
CA GLN A 195 -5.16 45.16 -61.81
C GLN A 195 -6.27 44.26 -62.37
N GLY A 196 -7.50 44.78 -62.47
CA GLY A 196 -8.64 44.07 -63.09
C GLY A 196 -9.05 42.80 -62.33
N GLU A 197 -9.29 41.70 -63.05
CA GLU A 197 -9.71 40.40 -62.47
C GLU A 197 -8.71 39.81 -61.46
N GLN A 198 -7.41 40.08 -61.60
CA GLN A 198 -6.39 39.65 -60.64
C GLN A 198 -6.55 40.32 -59.28
N LEU A 199 -7.10 41.54 -59.22
CA LEU A 199 -7.35 42.25 -57.98
C LEU A 199 -8.42 41.53 -57.14
N LEU A 200 -9.51 41.10 -57.78
CA LEU A 200 -10.61 40.34 -57.17
C LEU A 200 -10.13 38.98 -56.65
N LEU A 201 -9.27 38.29 -57.41
CA LEU A 201 -8.71 37.00 -57.01
C LEU A 201 -7.80 37.13 -55.77
N VAL A 202 -6.92 38.16 -55.75
CA VAL A 202 -6.02 38.41 -54.61
C VAL A 202 -6.81 38.84 -53.37
N GLN A 203 -7.85 39.66 -53.52
CA GLN A 203 -8.75 40.05 -52.41
C GLN A 203 -9.48 38.84 -51.81
N THR A 204 -9.96 37.92 -52.65
CA THR A 204 -10.65 36.70 -52.19
C THR A 204 -9.69 35.81 -51.39
N LYS A 205 -8.47 35.58 -51.90
CA LYS A 205 -7.41 34.86 -51.18
C LYS A 205 -7.00 35.53 -49.87
N MET A 206 -6.96 36.87 -49.82
CA MET A 206 -6.68 37.58 -48.57
C MET A 206 -7.79 37.38 -47.53
N ALA A 207 -9.06 37.41 -47.94
CA ALA A 207 -10.18 37.16 -47.03
C ALA A 207 -10.15 35.73 -46.47
N GLU A 208 -9.80 34.73 -47.30
CA GLU A 208 -9.58 33.35 -46.87
C GLU A 208 -8.43 33.25 -45.86
N LEU A 209 -7.26 33.83 -46.18
CA LEU A 209 -6.10 33.83 -45.27
C LEU A 209 -6.37 34.56 -43.95
N GLN A 210 -7.17 35.63 -43.97
CA GLN A 210 -7.57 36.38 -42.77
C GLN A 210 -8.47 35.53 -41.87
N LYS A 211 -9.42 34.79 -42.46
CA LYS A 211 -10.30 33.87 -41.72
C LYS A 211 -9.53 32.72 -41.10
N GLU A 212 -8.58 32.13 -41.83
CA GLU A 212 -7.76 31.05 -41.27
C GLU A 212 -6.83 31.54 -40.15
N LEU A 213 -6.33 32.78 -40.23
CA LEU A 213 -5.57 33.40 -39.13
C LEU A 213 -6.43 33.55 -37.86
N GLU A 214 -7.68 34.02 -38.00
CA GLU A 214 -8.61 34.17 -36.87
C GLU A 214 -8.96 32.81 -36.25
N ASN A 215 -9.13 31.77 -37.06
CA ASN A 215 -9.34 30.40 -36.60
C ASN A 215 -8.14 29.90 -35.78
N ALA A 216 -6.91 30.13 -36.25
CA ALA A 216 -5.68 29.76 -35.56
C ALA A 216 -5.56 30.51 -34.22
N GLN A 217 -5.81 31.82 -34.20
CA GLN A 217 -5.82 32.61 -32.96
C GLN A 217 -6.84 32.12 -31.95
N GLY A 218 -8.06 31.81 -32.40
CA GLY A 218 -9.10 31.23 -31.55
C GLY A 218 -8.78 29.81 -31.07
N ALA A 219 -8.00 29.03 -31.82
CA ALA A 219 -7.48 27.74 -31.35
C ALA A 219 -6.41 27.92 -30.26
N ARG A 220 -5.50 28.89 -30.43
CA ARG A 220 -4.48 29.26 -29.43
C ARG A 220 -5.10 29.70 -28.10
N GLU A 221 -6.09 30.59 -28.16
CA GLU A 221 -6.79 31.09 -26.96
C GLU A 221 -7.53 29.97 -26.22
N ARG A 222 -8.18 29.06 -26.95
CA ARG A 222 -8.82 27.88 -26.33
C ARG A 222 -7.78 26.98 -25.66
N ALA A 223 -6.65 26.71 -26.30
CA ALA A 223 -5.56 25.94 -25.71
C ALA A 223 -5.00 26.62 -24.45
N MET A 224 -4.79 27.95 -24.49
CA MET A 224 -4.34 28.73 -23.32
C MET A 224 -5.37 28.74 -22.19
N SER A 225 -6.67 28.79 -22.47
CA SER A 225 -7.72 28.73 -21.45
C SER A 225 -7.80 27.37 -20.75
N MET A 226 -7.31 26.31 -21.40
CA MET A 226 -7.20 24.97 -20.82
C MET A 226 -5.91 24.79 -19.98
N VAL A 227 -4.97 25.74 -20.05
CA VAL A 227 -3.80 25.78 -19.17
C VAL A 227 -4.24 26.30 -17.80
N SER A 228 -4.40 25.39 -16.83
CA SER A 228 -4.46 25.78 -15.41
C SER A 228 -3.06 26.21 -14.94
N PRO A 229 -2.92 27.25 -14.09
CA PRO A 229 -1.60 27.67 -13.59
C PRO A 229 -0.86 26.50 -12.94
N PRO A 230 0.49 26.49 -12.95
CA PRO A 230 1.27 25.43 -12.33
C PRO A 230 0.94 25.38 -10.84
N ASN A 231 0.12 24.41 -10.47
CA ASN A 231 -0.37 24.25 -9.12
C ASN A 231 0.84 24.04 -8.19
N THR A 232 1.00 24.92 -7.20
CA THR A 232 2.11 24.88 -6.23
C THR A 232 2.13 23.53 -5.48
N GLU A 233 0.98 22.86 -5.41
CA GLU A 233 0.80 21.48 -4.96
C GLU A 233 1.66 20.45 -5.73
N ARG A 234 2.12 20.74 -6.96
CA ARG A 234 3.00 19.84 -7.76
C ARG A 234 4.38 19.63 -7.15
N ARG A 235 4.93 20.63 -6.44
CA ARG A 235 6.22 20.48 -5.73
C ARG A 235 6.04 19.71 -4.42
N ASP A 236 4.96 20.02 -3.70
CA ASP A 236 4.66 19.38 -2.42
C ASP A 236 4.31 17.90 -2.60
N THR A 237 3.61 17.54 -3.68
CA THR A 237 3.32 16.15 -4.05
C THR A 237 4.61 15.40 -4.46
N GLN A 238 5.50 15.98 -5.26
CA GLN A 238 6.79 15.35 -5.59
C GLN A 238 7.74 15.18 -4.40
N GLU A 239 7.79 16.14 -3.48
CA GLU A 239 8.59 16.02 -2.25
C GLU A 239 8.02 15.01 -1.26
N SER A 240 6.69 14.90 -1.15
CA SER A 240 6.05 13.86 -0.33
C SER A 240 6.22 12.46 -0.94
N LEU A 241 6.20 12.34 -2.28
CA LEU A 241 6.53 11.10 -2.99
C LEU A 241 7.97 10.64 -2.71
N ASN A 242 8.95 11.55 -2.77
CA ASN A 242 10.35 11.22 -2.49
C ASN A 242 10.59 10.79 -1.03
N ARG A 243 9.87 11.37 -0.06
CA ARG A 243 9.91 10.93 1.35
C ARG A 243 9.34 9.52 1.54
N ASN A 244 8.25 9.16 0.87
CA ASN A 244 7.65 7.83 0.97
C ASN A 244 8.46 6.73 0.27
N VAL A 245 9.20 7.05 -0.81
CA VAL A 245 10.11 6.10 -1.47
C VAL A 245 11.27 5.69 -0.55
N GLY A 246 11.74 6.59 0.33
CA GLY A 246 12.73 6.28 1.36
C GLY A 246 12.22 5.24 2.36
N LYS A 247 11.01 5.44 2.91
CA LYS A 247 10.35 4.49 3.83
C LYS A 247 10.06 3.13 3.18
N SER A 248 9.70 3.12 1.90
CA SER A 248 9.51 1.88 1.12
C SER A 248 10.79 1.05 0.95
N ARG A 249 11.98 1.68 0.94
CA ARG A 249 13.26 0.94 0.90
C ARG A 249 13.57 0.30 2.25
N GLU A 250 13.35 1.02 3.35
CA GLU A 250 13.52 0.48 4.71
C GLU A 250 12.53 -0.64 5.04
N ASN A 251 11.29 -0.55 4.57
CA ASN A 251 10.29 -1.62 4.73
C ASN A 251 10.70 -2.90 4.00
N ARG A 252 11.32 -2.80 2.81
CA ARG A 252 11.85 -3.95 2.06
C ARG A 252 13.00 -4.66 2.76
N VAL A 253 13.85 -3.92 3.47
CA VAL A 253 14.93 -4.51 4.29
C VAL A 253 14.33 -5.29 5.46
N PHE A 254 13.27 -4.77 6.08
CA PHE A 254 12.60 -5.46 7.18
C PHE A 254 11.81 -6.70 6.74
N GLU A 255 11.18 -6.69 5.56
CA GLU A 255 10.57 -7.90 4.97
C GLU A 255 11.59 -9.02 4.80
N GLY A 256 12.80 -8.71 4.33
CA GLY A 256 13.89 -9.69 4.23
C GLY A 256 14.38 -10.22 5.59
N VAL A 257 14.21 -9.45 6.67
CA VAL A 257 14.48 -9.91 8.04
C VAL A 257 13.37 -10.84 8.54
N LEU A 258 12.11 -10.58 8.21
CA LEU A 258 10.99 -11.46 8.58
C LEU A 258 10.98 -12.78 7.80
N GLU A 259 11.50 -12.80 6.57
CA GLU A 259 11.63 -14.03 5.76
C GLU A 259 12.89 -14.85 6.09
N GLY A 260 13.82 -14.30 6.88
CA GLY A 260 15.14 -14.87 7.15
C GLY A 260 15.36 -15.48 8.54
N PHE A 261 14.31 -15.61 9.36
CA PHE A 261 14.37 -16.27 10.68
C PHE A 261 13.52 -17.54 10.72
#